data_AF-A0A9D8P0N8-F1
#
_entry.id   AF-A0A9D8P0N8-F1
#
_cell.length_a   1.000
_cell.length_b   1.000
_cell.length_c   1.000
_cell.angle_alpha   90.00
_cell.angle_beta   90.00
_cell.angle_gamma   90.00
#
_symmetry.space_group_name_H-M   'P 1'
#
loop_
_entity.id
_entity.type
_entity.pdbx_description
1 polymer ?
#
loop_
_entity_poly.entity_id
_entity_poly.type
_entity_poly.pdbx_seq_one_letter_code
_entity_poly.pdbx_strand_id
1 'polypeptide(L)'
;RQIGAEAARTEWVLFSDADIVFPSGFFSRLPRHFGADCVYGSKLSLDAYRASCRGFSYGQQLLHHAGIPAASGSNLALGRKALFAVGGFDRDLVCNEDSELVWRVKRAGFTVRFAADAPV
;
A
#
# COMPACT_ATOMS: atom_id res chain seq x y z
N ARG A 1 4.88 6.79 -10.31
CA ARG A 1 3.70 6.80 -9.40
C ARG A 1 3.08 8.19 -9.27
N GLN A 2 3.86 9.24 -8.92
CA GLN A 2 3.35 10.60 -8.72
C GLN A 2 2.51 11.18 -9.88
N ILE A 3 3.02 11.15 -11.11
CA ILE A 3 2.27 11.65 -12.29
C ILE A 3 0.90 10.96 -12.42
N GLY A 4 0.84 9.66 -12.19
CA GLY A 4 -0.41 8.90 -12.21
C GLY A 4 -1.38 9.31 -11.10
N ALA A 5 -0.86 9.62 -9.91
CA ALA A 5 -1.66 10.12 -8.80
C ALA A 5 -2.28 11.49 -9.10
N GLU A 6 -1.51 12.39 -9.70
CA GLU A 6 -1.96 13.74 -10.11
C GLU A 6 -3.02 13.67 -11.20
N ALA A 7 -2.86 12.75 -12.15
CA ALA A 7 -3.80 12.55 -13.26
C ALA A 7 -5.08 11.80 -12.85
N ALA A 8 -5.03 10.95 -11.81
CA ALA A 8 -6.19 10.24 -11.30
C ALA A 8 -7.29 11.25 -10.93
N ARG A 9 -8.56 10.87 -11.06
CA ARG A 9 -9.75 11.70 -10.72
C ARG A 9 -10.68 11.05 -9.70
N THR A 10 -10.37 9.82 -9.30
CA THR A 10 -11.11 9.04 -8.34
C THR A 10 -10.79 9.44 -6.91
N GLU A 11 -11.66 9.06 -5.98
CA GLU A 11 -11.46 9.26 -4.53
C GLU A 11 -10.29 8.43 -4.00
N TRP A 12 -10.07 7.26 -4.59
CA TRP A 12 -9.01 6.32 -4.22
C TRP A 12 -8.05 6.10 -5.39
N VAL A 13 -6.77 5.95 -5.09
CA VAL A 13 -5.72 5.59 -6.05
C VAL A 13 -5.05 4.31 -5.57
N LEU A 14 -5.11 3.26 -6.39
CA LEU A 14 -4.38 2.01 -6.16
C LEU A 14 -3.06 2.05 -6.94
N PHE A 15 -1.95 1.93 -6.23
CA PHE A 15 -0.62 1.72 -6.78
C PHE A 15 -0.31 0.23 -6.80
N SER A 16 0.21 -0.22 -7.94
CA SER A 16 0.62 -1.60 -8.19
C SER A 16 1.81 -1.60 -9.13
N ASP A 17 2.59 -2.68 -9.11
CA ASP A 17 3.63 -2.89 -10.10
C ASP A 17 3.01 -3.42 -11.41
N ALA A 18 3.73 -3.25 -12.52
CA ALA A 18 3.27 -3.65 -13.85
C ALA A 18 3.23 -5.18 -14.05
N ASP A 19 3.90 -5.94 -13.19
CA ASP A 19 4.05 -7.39 -13.22
C ASP A 19 3.14 -8.12 -12.20
N ILE A 20 2.19 -7.41 -11.58
CA ILE A 20 1.24 -7.99 -10.63
C ILE A 20 0.09 -8.71 -11.32
N VAL A 21 -0.25 -9.88 -10.78
CA VAL A 21 -1.47 -10.63 -11.13
C VAL A 21 -2.44 -10.56 -9.95
N PHE A 22 -3.52 -9.80 -10.09
CA PHE A 22 -4.53 -9.71 -9.04
C PHE A 22 -5.30 -11.03 -8.88
N PRO A 23 -5.38 -11.61 -7.66
CA PRO A 23 -6.16 -12.82 -7.44
C PRO A 23 -7.66 -12.54 -7.60
N SER A 24 -8.43 -13.59 -7.90
CA SER A 24 -9.88 -13.50 -7.98
C SER A 24 -10.47 -12.91 -6.69
N GLY A 25 -11.39 -11.96 -6.85
CA GLY A 25 -12.04 -11.25 -5.75
C GLY A 25 -11.18 -10.20 -5.02
N PHE A 26 -9.95 -9.90 -5.48
CA PHE A 26 -9.14 -8.82 -4.91
C PHE A 26 -9.92 -7.51 -4.80
N PHE A 27 -10.51 -7.07 -5.92
CA PHE A 27 -11.30 -5.84 -5.99
C PHE A 27 -12.63 -5.90 -5.22
N SER A 28 -13.09 -7.08 -4.82
CA SER A 28 -14.26 -7.25 -3.93
C SER A 28 -13.87 -7.21 -2.45
N ARG A 29 -12.61 -7.53 -2.11
CA ARG A 29 -12.09 -7.52 -0.74
C ARG A 29 -11.51 -6.15 -0.37
N LEU A 30 -10.77 -5.51 -1.27
CA LEU A 30 -10.10 -4.24 -1.01
C LEU A 30 -11.04 -3.14 -0.46
N PRO A 31 -12.25 -2.91 -1.01
CA PRO A 31 -13.15 -1.85 -0.52
C PRO A 31 -13.63 -2.05 0.93
N ARG A 32 -13.57 -3.27 1.47
CA ARG A 32 -13.92 -3.55 2.87
C ARG A 32 -13.01 -2.82 3.86
N HIS A 33 -11.84 -2.38 3.39
CA HIS A 33 -10.84 -1.67 4.17
C HIS A 33 -10.89 -0.15 4.01
N PHE A 34 -11.75 0.40 3.13
CA PHE A 34 -11.85 1.85 2.87
C PHE A 34 -12.52 2.65 4.01
N GLY A 35 -12.77 2.02 5.16
CA GLY A 35 -12.96 2.75 6.42
C GLY A 35 -11.66 3.36 6.97
N ALA A 36 -10.50 3.01 6.41
CA ALA A 36 -9.23 3.69 6.64
C ALA A 36 -8.93 4.70 5.52
N ASP A 37 -7.91 5.55 5.69
CA ASP A 37 -7.47 6.53 4.68
C ASP A 37 -6.36 5.99 3.76
N CYS A 38 -5.67 4.95 4.22
CA CYS A 38 -4.59 4.27 3.52
C CYS A 38 -4.66 2.77 3.82
N VAL A 39 -4.63 1.95 2.78
CA VAL A 39 -4.67 0.49 2.88
C VAL A 39 -3.47 -0.06 2.12
N TYR A 40 -2.69 -0.92 2.75
CA TYR A 40 -1.65 -1.68 2.06
C TYR A 40 -1.78 -3.17 2.36
N GLY A 41 -1.34 -4.00 1.42
CA GLY A 41 -1.41 -5.44 1.55
C GLY A 41 -0.08 -6.12 1.26
N SER A 42 -0.11 -7.44 1.35
CA SER A 42 1.06 -8.28 1.07
C SER A 42 1.32 -8.38 -0.43
N LYS A 43 2.60 -8.45 -0.80
CA LYS A 43 3.07 -8.93 -2.11
C LYS A 43 3.55 -10.37 -1.95
N LEU A 44 2.88 -11.28 -2.61
CA LEU A 44 3.25 -12.69 -2.69
C LEU A 44 3.94 -12.97 -4.01
N SER A 45 4.66 -14.10 -4.07
CA SER A 45 5.25 -14.58 -5.32
C SER A 45 4.57 -15.86 -5.78
N LEU A 46 4.53 -16.06 -7.09
CA LEU A 46 4.10 -17.30 -7.74
C LEU A 46 5.25 -18.28 -7.98
N ASP A 47 6.50 -17.88 -7.76
CA ASP A 47 7.70 -18.64 -8.13
C ASP A 47 8.50 -19.19 -6.92
N ALA A 48 9.82 -19.33 -7.07
CA ALA A 48 10.75 -19.78 -6.04
C ALA A 48 10.76 -18.90 -4.77
N TYR A 49 10.32 -17.64 -4.85
CA TYR A 49 10.33 -16.69 -3.72
C TYR A 49 9.10 -16.79 -2.81
N ARG A 50 8.18 -17.74 -3.05
CA ARG A 50 6.94 -17.94 -2.24
C ARG A 50 7.17 -17.91 -0.73
N ALA A 51 8.16 -18.66 -0.23
CA ALA A 51 8.42 -18.74 1.21
C ALA A 51 8.96 -17.41 1.77
N SER A 52 9.88 -16.76 1.05
CA SER A 52 10.43 -15.46 1.43
C SER A 52 9.35 -14.38 1.48
N CYS A 53 8.51 -14.28 0.44
CA CYS A 53 7.42 -13.32 0.41
C CYS A 53 6.39 -13.54 1.52
N ARG A 54 6.11 -14.79 1.90
CA ARG A 54 5.25 -15.09 3.06
C ARG A 54 5.89 -14.64 4.38
N GLY A 55 7.20 -14.90 4.57
CA GLY A 55 7.93 -14.42 5.73
C GLY A 55 7.94 -12.89 5.81
N PHE A 56 8.16 -12.22 4.68
CA PHE A 56 8.07 -10.77 4.57
C PHE A 56 6.67 -10.24 4.93
N SER A 57 5.62 -10.86 4.40
CA SER A 57 4.22 -10.51 4.69
C SER A 57 3.90 -10.62 6.17
N TYR A 58 4.38 -11.68 6.83
CA TYR A 58 4.26 -11.84 8.28
C TYR A 58 5.00 -10.74 9.04
N GLY A 59 6.22 -10.40 8.61
CA GLY A 59 6.98 -9.27 9.15
C GLY A 59 6.24 -7.94 9.00
N GLN A 60 5.67 -7.66 7.83
CA GLN A 60 4.85 -6.47 7.61
C GLN A 60 3.65 -6.41 8.56
N GLN A 61 2.98 -7.55 8.80
CA GLN A 61 1.88 -7.64 9.74
C GLN A 61 2.34 -7.32 11.17
N LEU A 62 3.44 -7.92 11.64
CA LEU A 62 3.98 -7.64 12.97
C LEU A 62 4.36 -6.17 13.13
N LEU A 63 5.07 -5.59 12.16
CA LEU A 63 5.44 -4.18 12.15
C LEU A 63 4.21 -3.29 12.19
N HIS A 64 3.16 -3.61 11.42
CA HIS A 64 1.90 -2.87 11.45
C HIS A 64 1.28 -2.84 12.85
N HIS A 65 1.25 -3.99 13.54
CA HIS A 65 0.75 -4.10 14.91
C HIS A 65 1.61 -3.31 15.90
N ALA A 66 2.93 -3.24 15.67
CA ALA A 66 3.85 -2.39 16.42
C ALA A 66 3.76 -0.90 16.03
N GLY A 67 2.85 -0.53 15.12
CA GLY A 67 2.65 0.83 14.68
C GLY A 67 3.65 1.32 13.62
N ILE A 68 4.37 0.43 12.96
CA ILE A 68 5.32 0.74 11.88
C ILE A 68 4.68 0.34 10.54
N PRO A 69 4.27 1.30 9.69
CA PRO A 69 3.67 0.97 8.40
C PRO A 69 4.75 0.59 7.38
N ALA A 70 5.07 -0.70 7.29
CA ALA A 70 5.97 -1.25 6.28
C ALA A 70 5.22 -1.47 4.94
N ALA A 71 4.73 -0.39 4.34
CA ALA A 71 3.95 -0.45 3.11
C ALA A 71 4.82 -0.73 1.88
N SER A 72 4.24 -1.46 0.92
CA SER A 72 4.84 -1.70 -0.38
C SER A 72 3.99 -1.08 -1.49
N GLY A 73 4.63 -0.39 -2.42
CA GLY A 73 4.02 0.28 -3.56
C GLY A 73 3.41 -0.68 -4.59
N SER A 74 3.62 -1.99 -4.42
CA SER A 74 3.02 -3.05 -5.24
C SER A 74 1.57 -3.36 -4.85
N ASN A 75 1.16 -3.00 -3.63
CA ASN A 75 -0.20 -3.21 -3.12
C ASN A 75 -0.56 -2.11 -2.11
N LEU A 76 -0.79 -0.90 -2.63
CA LEU A 76 -1.03 0.29 -1.83
C LEU A 76 -2.20 1.09 -2.40
N ALA A 77 -3.31 1.14 -1.68
CA ALA A 77 -4.43 2.02 -1.96
C ALA A 77 -4.40 3.22 -1.00
N LEU A 78 -4.40 4.44 -1.54
CA LEU A 78 -4.53 5.67 -0.75
C LEU A 78 -5.78 6.43 -1.13
N GLY A 79 -6.47 6.96 -0.13
CA GLY A 79 -7.44 8.02 -0.30
C GLY A 79 -6.73 9.24 -0.86
N ARG A 80 -7.29 9.82 -1.92
CA ARG A 80 -6.76 11.01 -2.60
C ARG A 80 -6.51 12.15 -1.62
N LYS A 81 -7.44 12.36 -0.69
CA LYS A 81 -7.34 13.38 0.36
C LYS A 81 -6.06 13.20 1.19
N ALA A 82 -5.81 11.99 1.69
CA ALA A 82 -4.64 11.69 2.50
C ALA A 82 -3.33 11.80 1.70
N LEU A 83 -3.32 11.30 0.45
CA LEU A 83 -2.17 11.38 -0.45
C LEU A 83 -1.71 12.81 -0.68
N PHE A 84 -2.64 13.71 -1.03
CA PHE A 84 -2.29 15.09 -1.32
C PHE A 84 -2.12 15.95 -0.06
N ALA A 85 -2.75 15.59 1.06
CA ALA A 85 -2.53 16.27 2.33
C ALA A 85 -1.06 16.18 2.80
N VAL A 86 -0.36 15.11 2.44
CA VAL A 86 1.07 14.96 2.76
C VAL A 86 2.00 15.36 1.61
N GLY A 87 1.47 15.80 0.47
CA GLY A 87 2.26 16.24 -0.69
C GLY A 87 2.65 15.14 -1.69
N GLY A 88 2.12 13.92 -1.55
CA GLY A 88 2.43 12.81 -2.47
C GLY A 88 3.81 12.20 -2.25
N PHE A 89 4.31 11.47 -3.27
CA PHE A 89 5.61 10.81 -3.22
C PHE A 89 6.76 11.80 -3.23
N ASP A 90 7.77 11.56 -2.40
CA ASP A 90 9.06 12.23 -2.53
C ASP A 90 9.76 11.72 -3.80
N ARG A 91 10.16 12.66 -4.67
CA ARG A 91 10.75 12.35 -5.98
C ARG A 91 12.28 12.24 -5.91
N ASP A 92 12.88 12.73 -4.84
CA ASP A 92 14.32 12.66 -4.61
C ASP A 92 14.70 11.34 -3.90
N LEU A 93 13.72 10.67 -3.28
CA LEU A 93 13.90 9.38 -2.63
C LEU A 93 13.83 8.23 -3.65
N VAL A 94 14.97 7.58 -3.86
CA VAL A 94 15.13 6.50 -4.87
C VAL A 94 14.61 5.15 -4.39
N CYS A 95 14.47 4.96 -3.07
CA CYS A 95 14.10 3.68 -2.46
C CYS A 95 13.27 3.90 -1.20
N ASN A 96 12.31 3.00 -0.96
CA ASN A 96 11.36 3.05 0.16
C ASN A 96 10.47 4.30 0.14
N GLU A 97 10.22 4.87 -1.03
CA GLU A 97 9.36 6.05 -1.20
C GLU A 97 7.90 5.77 -0.82
N ASP A 98 7.48 4.53 -0.96
CA ASP A 98 6.19 3.99 -0.55
C ASP A 98 6.05 3.89 0.97
N SER A 99 7.04 3.29 1.65
CA SER A 99 7.07 3.21 3.10
C SER A 99 7.17 4.60 3.74
N GLU A 100 8.03 5.47 3.20
CA GLU A 100 8.17 6.86 3.64
C GLU A 100 6.84 7.63 3.50
N LEU A 101 6.18 7.52 2.34
CA LEU A 101 4.88 8.15 2.12
C LEU A 101 3.86 7.71 3.18
N VAL A 102 3.74 6.41 3.45
CA VAL A 102 2.75 5.92 4.41
C VAL A 102 3.12 6.31 5.85
N TRP A 103 4.42 6.46 6.15
CA TRP A 103 4.87 7.07 7.41
C TRP A 103 4.39 8.51 7.56
N ARG A 104 4.53 9.35 6.52
CA ARG A 104 3.99 10.72 6.53
C ARG A 104 2.47 10.74 6.68
N VAL A 105 1.75 9.89 5.95
CA VAL A 105 0.29 9.73 6.07
C VAL A 105 -0.10 9.43 7.51
N LYS A 106 0.53 8.43 8.12
CA LYS A 106 0.26 8.06 9.51
C LYS A 106 0.56 9.20 10.49
N ARG A 107 1.71 9.88 10.32
CA ARG A 107 2.12 11.01 11.19
C ARG A 107 1.23 12.23 11.05
N ALA A 108 0.60 12.42 9.88
CA ALA A 108 -0.40 13.46 9.66
C ALA A 108 -1.77 13.14 10.30
N GLY A 109 -1.91 12.02 11.01
CA GLY A 109 -3.11 11.65 11.75
C GLY A 109 -4.12 10.83 10.95
N PHE A 110 -3.79 10.45 9.71
CA PHE A 110 -4.64 9.58 8.90
C PHE A 110 -4.52 8.12 9.35
N THR A 111 -5.61 7.39 9.14
CA THR A 111 -5.70 5.97 9.50
C THR A 111 -5.06 5.09 8.43
N VAL A 112 -4.18 4.19 8.86
CA VAL A 112 -3.49 3.23 8.00
C VAL A 112 -3.89 1.82 8.39
N ARG A 113 -4.25 0.98 7.40
CA ARG A 113 -4.67 -0.41 7.59
C ARG A 113 -3.81 -1.37 6.78
N PHE A 114 -3.43 -2.48 7.39
CA PHE A 114 -2.89 -3.64 6.67
C PHE A 114 -4.03 -4.62 6.30
N ALA A 115 -4.20 -4.89 5.00
CA ALA A 115 -5.23 -5.78 4.45
C ALA A 115 -4.67 -7.19 4.20
N ALA A 116 -4.60 -8.00 5.26
CA ALA A 116 -4.06 -9.36 5.19
C ALA A 116 -4.85 -10.32 4.27
N ASP A 117 -6.13 -10.04 4.02
CA ASP A 117 -7.01 -10.83 3.14
C ASP A 117 -7.03 -10.34 1.69
N ALA A 118 -6.31 -9.25 1.36
CA ALA A 118 -6.19 -8.73 0.00
C ALA A 118 -4.72 -8.74 -0.48
N PRO A 119 -4.06 -9.92 -0.55
CA PRO A 119 -2.73 -10.01 -1.13
C PRO A 119 -2.79 -9.81 -2.65
N VAL A 120 -1.64 -9.45 -3.21
CA VAL A 120 -1.34 -9.51 -4.65
C VAL A 120 -0.20 -10.47 -4.92
#